data_AF-A0A7W9PED0-F1
#
_entry.id   AF-A0A7W9PED0-F1
#
_cell.length_a   1.000
_cell.length_b   1.000
_cell.length_c   1.000
_cell.angle_alpha   90.00
_cell.angle_beta   90.00
_cell.angle_gamma   90.00
#
_symmetry.space_group_name_H-M   'P 1'
#
loop_
_entity.id
_entity.type
_entity.pdbx_description
1 polymer ?
#
loop_
_entity_poly.entity_id
_entity_poly.type
_entity_poly.pdbx_seq_one_letter_code
_entity_poly.pdbx_strand_id
1 'polypeptide(L)'
;MVSKTSGSSGYSAETGRIRARDVDRVTTRARLDAAYEEGQLGADEYHDRSDRASAAETLAQLHRLVADLQPSAGTDDLGLPRPDSLRMPRRGGEYPGWVRARDADRAATCAILDAARGDGQLSAQDHDTLTELAGAATTLGDLADLTADLQRPPDAPAEPRRPSSRRGLLVAGVAASVVCAAVAGFLATHRSPPAPAAASAPLPAVVEPLVVPMPNLTTADGFAHVREQIRAKFGGVVVDELTLFPGYAYVELAPAGQPNRVVEYEFQGGFKQRHAMTTRPLDTPTFDLAAVDPAALGRLLAQAPGLLRVDGGVVSHINIGADTISDAPEISIYVGNEFKESGYLAATPAGDTVRAYPFKR
;
A
#
# COMPACT_ATOMS: atom_id res chain seq x y z
N MET A 1 34.30 -42.62 -6.30
CA MET A 1 33.57 -43.41 -5.28
C MET A 1 33.15 -42.46 -4.18
N VAL A 2 31.89 -42.01 -4.21
CA VAL A 2 30.81 -42.51 -3.34
C VAL A 2 31.00 -42.09 -1.88
N SER A 3 30.20 -41.10 -1.48
CA SER A 3 29.63 -40.91 -0.13
C SER A 3 28.33 -40.14 -0.40
N LYS A 4 27.17 -40.78 -0.55
CA LYS A 4 26.29 -41.38 0.47
C LYS A 4 26.19 -40.58 1.78
N THR A 5 25.12 -39.78 1.82
CA THR A 5 24.10 -39.67 2.89
C THR A 5 24.53 -39.35 4.32
N SER A 6 24.18 -38.13 4.76
CA SER A 6 23.38 -37.79 5.97
C SER A 6 23.23 -36.25 5.92
N GLY A 7 22.07 -35.60 5.89
CA GLY A 7 20.88 -35.84 6.70
C GLY A 7 20.97 -35.06 8.01
N SER A 8 20.62 -33.77 8.02
CA SER A 8 19.81 -33.08 9.06
C SER A 8 19.75 -31.58 8.69
N SER A 9 18.57 -31.03 8.37
CA SER A 9 17.48 -30.66 9.30
C SER A 9 17.88 -29.47 10.17
N GLY A 10 17.59 -28.27 9.65
CA GLY A 10 17.72 -27.01 10.39
C GLY A 10 16.66 -25.97 10.03
N TYR A 11 15.72 -26.27 9.13
CA TYR A 11 14.42 -25.59 9.15
C TYR A 11 13.71 -26.12 10.39
N SER A 12 13.94 -25.49 11.53
CA SER A 12 13.46 -25.93 12.82
C SER A 12 11.99 -26.31 12.72
N ALA A 13 11.69 -27.52 13.14
CA ALA A 13 10.34 -28.08 13.24
C ALA A 13 9.40 -27.27 14.15
N GLU A 14 9.83 -26.10 14.65
CA GLU A 14 9.11 -25.15 15.49
C GLU A 14 8.43 -24.01 14.72
N THR A 15 9.03 -23.44 13.66
CA THR A 15 8.35 -22.40 12.84
C THR A 15 7.19 -23.00 12.04
N GLY A 16 7.28 -24.29 11.70
CA GLY A 16 6.14 -25.04 11.16
C GLY A 16 4.96 -25.19 12.13
N ARG A 17 5.13 -24.82 13.41
CA ARG A 17 4.07 -24.86 14.43
C ARG A 17 3.51 -23.47 14.78
N ILE A 18 4.13 -22.39 14.32
CA ILE A 18 3.66 -21.04 14.64
C ILE A 18 2.53 -20.67 13.69
N ARG A 19 1.34 -20.52 14.25
CA ARG A 19 0.12 -20.15 13.52
C ARG A 19 0.28 -18.75 12.94
N ALA A 20 0.02 -18.59 11.65
CA ALA A 20 0.01 -17.30 10.99
C ALA A 20 -1.15 -16.46 11.53
N ARG A 21 -0.84 -15.29 12.05
CA ARG A 21 -1.81 -14.26 12.44
C ARG A 21 -2.30 -13.52 11.20
N ASP A 22 -3.40 -12.80 11.33
CA ASP A 22 -3.97 -12.08 10.20
C ASP A 22 -3.03 -10.98 9.69
N VAL A 23 -2.28 -10.33 10.59
CA VAL A 23 -1.21 -9.38 10.21
C VAL A 23 -0.16 -10.04 9.33
N ASP A 24 0.24 -11.29 9.62
CA ASP A 24 1.25 -11.99 8.83
C ASP A 24 0.75 -12.27 7.40
N ARG A 25 -0.54 -12.63 7.26
CA ARG A 25 -1.17 -12.86 5.94
C ARG A 25 -1.30 -11.56 5.16
N VAL A 26 -1.66 -10.45 5.82
CA VAL A 26 -1.75 -9.11 5.20
C VAL A 26 -0.38 -8.61 4.76
N THR A 27 0.64 -8.72 5.61
CA THR A 27 2.02 -8.36 5.26
C THR A 27 2.55 -9.18 4.08
N THR A 28 2.25 -10.48 4.04
CA THR A 28 2.63 -11.35 2.90
C THR A 28 1.94 -10.92 1.61
N ARG A 29 0.66 -10.53 1.68
CA ARG A 29 -0.10 -10.05 0.52
C ARG A 29 0.42 -8.72 0.02
N ALA A 30 0.63 -7.73 0.88
CA ALA A 30 1.22 -6.45 0.49
C ALA A 30 2.56 -6.62 -0.23
N ARG A 31 3.37 -7.63 0.17
CA ARG A 31 4.60 -8.00 -0.54
C ARG A 31 4.37 -8.68 -1.89
N LEU A 32 3.34 -9.52 -2.02
CA LEU A 32 2.94 -10.11 -3.30
C LEU A 32 2.39 -9.05 -4.27
N ASP A 33 1.67 -8.05 -3.75
CA ASP A 33 1.09 -6.94 -4.49
C ASP A 33 2.20 -6.07 -5.10
N ALA A 34 3.17 -5.66 -4.28
CA ALA A 34 4.34 -4.93 -4.75
C ALA A 34 5.14 -5.74 -5.81
N ALA A 35 5.33 -7.04 -5.58
CA ALA A 35 6.01 -7.90 -6.54
C ALA A 35 5.23 -8.06 -7.88
N TYR A 36 3.91 -7.96 -7.86
CA TYR A 36 3.08 -7.94 -9.07
C TYR A 36 3.14 -6.60 -9.80
N GLU A 37 3.04 -5.47 -9.07
CA GLU A 37 3.17 -4.12 -9.63
C GLU A 37 4.52 -3.89 -10.32
N GLU A 38 5.57 -4.52 -9.79
CA GLU A 38 6.92 -4.48 -10.35
C GLU A 38 7.17 -5.53 -11.45
N GLY A 39 6.18 -6.38 -11.73
CA GLY A 39 6.25 -7.40 -12.77
C GLY A 39 7.13 -8.62 -12.43
N GLN A 40 7.48 -8.83 -11.15
CA GLN A 40 8.17 -10.04 -10.70
C GLN A 40 7.26 -11.27 -10.68
N LEU A 41 5.94 -11.06 -10.57
CA LEU A 41 4.91 -12.10 -10.64
C LEU A 41 3.99 -11.87 -11.85
N GLY A 42 3.68 -12.95 -12.58
CA GLY A 42 2.62 -12.94 -13.58
C GLY A 42 1.22 -12.92 -12.93
N ALA A 43 0.20 -12.45 -13.66
CA ALA A 43 -1.15 -12.29 -13.10
C ALA A 43 -1.71 -13.59 -12.50
N ASP A 44 -1.67 -14.72 -13.22
CA ASP A 44 -2.19 -16.00 -12.72
C ASP A 44 -1.41 -16.49 -11.49
N GLU A 45 -0.10 -16.27 -11.47
CA GLU A 45 0.77 -16.69 -10.37
C GLU A 45 0.61 -15.83 -9.11
N TYR A 46 0.39 -14.53 -9.28
CA TYR A 46 0.06 -13.60 -8.20
C TYR A 46 -1.25 -14.01 -7.53
N HIS A 47 -2.31 -14.27 -8.29
CA HIS A 47 -3.60 -14.70 -7.74
C HIS A 47 -3.48 -16.03 -6.98
N ASP A 48 -2.81 -17.04 -7.56
CA ASP A 48 -2.57 -18.34 -6.92
C ASP A 48 -1.73 -18.24 -5.63
N ARG A 49 -0.80 -17.29 -5.55
CA ARG A 49 0.01 -17.05 -4.34
C ARG A 49 -0.76 -16.26 -3.30
N SER A 50 -1.56 -15.28 -3.71
CA SER A 50 -2.41 -14.48 -2.82
C SER A 50 -3.56 -15.28 -2.20
N ASP A 51 -4.10 -16.28 -2.91
CA ASP A 51 -5.08 -17.22 -2.37
C ASP A 51 -4.46 -18.22 -1.39
N ARG A 52 -3.25 -18.71 -1.68
CA ARG A 52 -2.49 -19.56 -0.75
C ARG A 52 -2.02 -18.78 0.49
N ALA A 53 -1.74 -17.49 0.37
CA ALA A 53 -1.49 -16.62 1.52
C ALA A 53 -2.78 -16.40 2.34
N SER A 54 -3.93 -16.35 1.67
CA SER A 54 -5.30 -16.54 2.19
C SER A 54 -5.43 -17.67 3.21
N ALA A 55 -5.16 -18.87 2.69
CA ALA A 55 -5.41 -20.13 3.37
C ALA A 55 -4.22 -20.60 4.23
N ALA A 56 -3.13 -19.84 4.32
CA ALA A 56 -1.95 -20.23 5.08
C ALA A 56 -2.24 -20.19 6.60
N GLU A 57 -2.11 -21.35 7.22
CA GLU A 57 -2.31 -21.52 8.65
C GLU A 57 -1.03 -21.26 9.44
N THR A 58 0.13 -21.26 8.79
CA THR A 58 1.45 -21.18 9.45
C THR A 58 2.37 -20.14 8.80
N LEU A 59 3.20 -19.50 9.61
CA LEU A 59 4.23 -18.57 9.13
C LEU A 59 5.19 -19.22 8.12
N ALA A 60 5.48 -20.51 8.30
CA ALA A 60 6.30 -21.27 7.37
C ALA A 60 5.65 -21.42 5.99
N GLN A 61 4.32 -21.49 5.89
CA GLN A 61 3.62 -21.50 4.60
C GLN A 61 3.69 -20.13 3.92
N LEU A 62 3.51 -19.05 4.69
CA LEU A 62 3.61 -17.68 4.16
C LEU A 62 5.02 -17.35 3.67
N HIS A 63 6.06 -17.72 4.43
CA HIS A 63 7.46 -17.53 4.02
C HIS A 63 7.76 -18.19 2.68
N ARG A 64 7.22 -19.38 2.40
CA ARG A 64 7.48 -20.06 1.12
C ARG A 64 6.88 -19.32 -0.09
N LEU A 65 5.83 -18.52 0.11
CA LEU A 65 5.15 -17.82 -0.99
C LEU A 65 5.90 -16.59 -1.49
N VAL A 66 6.77 -16.03 -0.65
CA VAL A 66 7.54 -14.81 -0.93
C VAL A 66 9.06 -15.02 -0.92
N ALA A 67 9.51 -16.27 -0.73
CA ALA A 67 10.93 -16.61 -0.57
C ALA A 67 11.78 -16.37 -1.83
N ASP A 68 11.17 -16.43 -3.00
CA ASP A 68 11.80 -16.28 -4.31
C ASP A 68 11.65 -14.85 -4.88
N LEU A 69 10.86 -13.99 -4.24
CA LEU A 69 10.62 -12.61 -4.66
C LEU A 69 11.77 -11.70 -4.23
N GLN A 70 12.25 -10.88 -5.17
CA GLN A 70 13.29 -9.91 -4.90
C GLN A 70 12.71 -8.79 -4.02
N PRO A 71 13.44 -8.34 -2.98
CA PRO A 71 13.05 -7.18 -2.19
C PRO A 71 13.20 -5.90 -3.02
N SER A 72 12.27 -4.98 -2.82
CA SER A 72 12.16 -3.73 -3.57
C SER A 72 11.81 -2.57 -2.64
N ALA A 73 12.14 -1.33 -3.05
CA ALA A 73 11.97 -0.13 -2.25
C ALA A 73 10.48 0.08 -1.88
N GLY A 74 10.13 -0.26 -0.63
CA GLY A 74 8.75 -0.27 -0.13
C GLY A 74 8.33 -1.59 0.52
N THR A 75 9.06 -2.69 0.27
CA THR A 75 8.79 -4.03 0.82
C THR A 75 9.80 -4.50 1.86
N ASP A 76 10.87 -3.73 2.10
CA ASP A 76 11.89 -4.05 3.11
C ASP A 76 11.30 -4.08 4.53
N ASP A 77 10.33 -3.21 4.81
CA ASP A 77 9.55 -3.16 6.05
C ASP A 77 8.41 -4.21 6.11
N LEU A 78 8.11 -4.88 5.00
CA LEU A 78 7.06 -5.91 4.88
C LEU A 78 7.62 -7.34 5.03
N GLY A 79 8.78 -7.46 5.68
CA GLY A 79 9.40 -8.74 5.97
C GLY A 79 8.68 -9.49 7.08
N LEU A 80 8.26 -10.73 6.82
CA LEU A 80 7.83 -11.61 7.90
C LEU A 80 9.01 -11.95 8.83
N PRO A 81 8.78 -12.06 10.15
CA PRO A 81 9.83 -12.28 11.13
C PRO A 81 10.56 -13.60 10.88
N ARG A 82 11.89 -13.54 10.77
CA ARG A 82 12.71 -14.74 10.49
C ARG A 82 12.56 -15.79 11.61
N PRO A 83 12.50 -17.09 11.24
CA PRO A 83 12.16 -18.20 12.13
C PRO A 83 13.06 -18.36 13.38
N ASP A 84 14.26 -17.79 13.41
CA ASP A 84 15.24 -17.98 14.48
C ASP A 84 15.12 -16.99 15.66
N SER A 85 14.07 -16.16 15.70
CA SER A 85 13.99 -15.00 16.61
C SER A 85 13.31 -15.25 17.98
N LEU A 86 13.07 -16.50 18.40
CA LEU A 86 12.56 -16.80 19.76
C LEU A 86 13.62 -17.16 20.81
N ARG A 87 14.92 -16.97 20.53
CA ARG A 87 15.92 -16.91 21.60
C ARG A 87 16.00 -15.48 22.12
N MET A 88 15.28 -15.20 23.19
CA MET A 88 15.57 -14.05 24.04
C MET A 88 16.94 -14.25 24.72
N PRO A 89 17.88 -13.33 24.51
CA PRO A 89 18.59 -12.70 25.60
C PRO A 89 18.07 -11.28 25.82
N ARG A 90 17.95 -10.90 27.08
CA ARG A 90 17.48 -9.58 27.49
C ARG A 90 18.51 -8.49 27.16
N ARG A 91 17.96 -7.31 26.82
CA ARG A 91 18.54 -5.94 26.69
C ARG A 91 19.28 -5.62 25.38
N GLY A 92 18.63 -4.73 24.62
CA GLY A 92 19.15 -4.04 23.43
C GLY A 92 18.00 -3.72 22.47
N GLY A 93 16.93 -3.09 22.96
CA GLY A 93 15.81 -2.71 22.11
C GLY A 93 16.23 -1.55 21.22
N GLU A 94 16.33 -1.77 19.93
CA GLU A 94 16.22 -0.69 18.95
C GLU A 94 14.79 -0.19 19.02
N TYR A 95 14.63 0.88 19.81
CA TYR A 95 13.40 1.64 19.83
C TYR A 95 13.27 2.35 18.48
N PRO A 96 12.06 2.44 17.92
CA PRO A 96 11.83 3.11 16.65
C PRO A 96 12.45 4.51 16.61
N GLY A 97 12.99 4.94 15.46
CA GLY A 97 13.74 6.20 15.33
C GLY A 97 13.00 7.47 15.76
N TRP A 98 11.66 7.44 15.81
CA TRP A 98 10.82 8.53 16.33
C TRP A 98 10.78 8.63 17.87
N VAL A 99 11.45 7.72 18.59
CA VAL A 99 11.51 7.73 20.05
C VAL A 99 12.50 8.79 20.54
N ARG A 100 12.07 9.56 21.54
CA ARG A 100 12.85 10.68 22.10
C ARG A 100 14.17 10.19 22.71
N ALA A 101 15.27 10.81 22.31
CA ALA A 101 16.60 10.54 22.86
C ALA A 101 16.72 11.07 24.30
N ARG A 102 17.23 10.23 25.20
CA ARG A 102 17.58 10.62 26.58
C ARG A 102 19.01 11.13 26.62
N ASP A 103 19.37 11.80 27.71
CA ASP A 103 20.73 12.32 27.89
C ASP A 103 21.80 11.22 27.87
N ALA A 104 21.45 10.01 28.33
CA ALA A 104 22.34 8.85 28.24
C ALA A 104 22.58 8.39 26.80
N ASP A 105 21.57 8.51 25.94
CA ASP A 105 21.67 8.16 24.52
C ASP A 105 22.54 9.20 23.79
N ARG A 106 22.35 10.50 24.07
CA ARG A 106 23.22 11.59 23.58
C ARG A 106 24.67 11.43 24.03
N ALA A 107 24.91 11.13 25.31
CA ALA A 107 26.25 10.93 25.86
C ALA A 107 26.96 9.72 25.23
N ALA A 108 26.23 8.65 24.92
CA ALA A 108 26.78 7.49 24.22
C ALA A 108 27.19 7.83 22.79
N THR A 109 26.38 8.62 22.07
CA THR A 109 26.73 9.12 20.74
C THR A 109 27.97 10.02 20.76
N CYS A 110 28.09 10.96 21.70
CA CYS A 110 29.28 11.79 21.82
C CYS A 110 30.56 10.96 22.05
N ALA A 111 30.49 9.89 22.84
CA ALA A 111 31.62 8.99 23.05
C ALA A 111 32.05 8.24 21.77
N ILE A 112 31.10 7.94 20.87
CA ILE A 112 31.39 7.35 19.56
C ILE A 112 32.07 8.37 18.64
N LEU A 113 31.61 9.63 18.65
CA LEU A 113 32.23 10.72 17.88
C LEU A 113 33.66 11.00 18.36
N ASP A 114 33.90 11.02 19.68
CA ASP A 114 35.23 11.17 20.28
C ASP A 114 36.19 10.06 19.84
N ALA A 115 35.70 8.80 19.82
CA ALA A 115 36.47 7.66 19.35
C ALA A 115 36.80 7.78 17.86
N ALA A 116 35.82 8.15 17.02
CA ALA A 116 36.04 8.35 15.60
C ALA A 116 37.01 9.50 15.29
N ARG A 117 37.03 10.55 16.12
CA ARG A 117 38.05 11.61 16.04
C ARG A 117 39.43 11.09 16.42
N GLY A 118 39.52 10.29 17.47
CA GLY A 118 40.77 9.61 17.89
C GLY A 118 41.33 8.67 16.83
N ASP A 119 40.45 7.97 16.12
CA ASP A 119 40.77 7.06 15.01
C ASP A 119 41.04 7.81 13.68
N GLY A 120 40.95 9.15 13.69
CA GLY A 120 41.25 10.01 12.55
C GLY A 120 40.17 10.02 11.45
N GLN A 121 38.99 9.45 11.72
CA GLN A 121 37.87 9.42 10.77
C GLN A 121 37.13 10.76 10.67
N LEU A 122 37.19 11.57 11.73
CA LEU A 122 36.61 12.92 11.77
C LEU A 122 37.71 13.96 11.91
N SER A 123 37.55 15.13 11.28
CA SER A 123 38.39 16.31 11.56
C SER A 123 38.00 16.95 12.90
N ALA A 124 38.83 17.84 13.46
CA ALA A 124 38.48 18.51 14.73
C ALA A 124 37.23 19.38 14.59
N GLN A 125 37.13 20.09 13.46
CA GLN A 125 36.00 20.96 13.18
C GLN A 125 34.70 20.17 12.94
N ASP A 126 34.79 19.03 12.27
CA ASP A 126 33.62 18.14 12.05
C ASP A 126 33.19 17.48 13.35
N HIS A 127 34.15 17.08 14.19
CA HIS A 127 33.89 16.52 15.51
C HIS A 127 33.18 17.52 16.43
N ASP A 128 33.63 18.78 16.49
CA ASP A 128 32.99 19.84 17.26
C ASP A 128 31.53 20.05 16.79
N THR A 129 31.34 20.12 15.46
CA THR A 129 30.01 20.31 14.84
C THR A 129 29.07 19.14 15.12
N LEU A 130 29.55 17.91 14.98
CA LEU A 130 28.74 16.70 15.21
C LEU A 130 28.41 16.52 16.70
N THR A 131 29.30 16.93 17.60
CA THR A 131 29.07 16.89 19.05
C THR A 131 28.00 17.90 19.48
N GLU A 132 27.99 19.09 18.87
CA GLU A 132 26.92 20.08 19.09
C GLU A 132 25.57 19.57 18.57
N LEU A 133 25.55 18.97 17.37
CA LEU A 133 24.35 18.36 16.79
C LEU A 133 23.83 17.18 17.63
N ALA A 134 24.72 16.32 18.14
CA ALA A 134 24.35 15.22 19.04
C ALA A 134 23.75 15.75 20.36
N GLY A 135 24.23 16.88 20.87
CA GLY A 135 23.66 17.55 22.04
C GLY A 135 22.24 18.09 21.80
N ALA A 136 21.96 18.58 20.58
CA ALA A 136 20.67 19.13 20.18
C ALA A 136 19.66 18.06 19.71
N ALA A 137 20.12 16.86 19.39
CA ALA A 137 19.31 15.77 18.85
C ALA A 137 18.17 15.37 19.79
N THR A 138 16.96 15.29 19.24
CA THR A 138 15.74 15.05 20.02
C THR A 138 15.27 13.61 19.94
N THR A 139 15.67 12.87 18.90
CA THR A 139 15.25 11.48 18.66
C THR A 139 16.44 10.52 18.55
N LEU A 140 16.17 9.23 18.75
CA LEU A 140 17.18 8.18 18.55
C LEU A 140 17.56 8.01 17.07
N GLY A 141 16.65 8.35 16.14
CA GLY A 141 16.96 8.43 14.71
C GLY A 141 17.97 9.54 14.41
N ASP A 142 17.75 10.74 14.95
CA ASP A 142 18.68 11.87 14.78
C ASP A 142 20.11 11.51 15.23
N LEU A 143 20.24 10.76 16.34
CA LEU A 143 21.53 10.30 16.86
C LEU A 143 22.16 9.17 16.05
N ALA A 144 21.34 8.29 15.46
CA ALA A 144 21.81 7.21 14.60
C ALA A 144 22.38 7.76 13.29
N ASP A 145 21.71 8.75 12.69
CA ASP A 145 22.14 9.37 11.45
C ASP A 145 23.50 10.08 11.60
N LEU A 146 23.75 10.74 12.73
CA LEU A 146 25.03 11.40 13.02
C LEU A 146 26.22 10.42 13.13
N THR A 147 25.96 9.12 13.29
CA THR A 147 27.00 8.09 13.43
C THR A 147 26.98 7.04 12.32
N ALA A 148 26.05 7.14 11.37
CA ALA A 148 25.83 6.15 10.32
C ALA A 148 27.05 5.99 9.39
N ASP A 149 27.76 7.09 9.12
CA ASP A 149 28.88 7.13 8.19
C ASP A 149 30.24 6.80 8.86
N LEU A 150 30.26 6.59 10.18
CA LEU A 150 31.47 6.23 10.90
C LEU A 150 31.80 4.76 10.69
N GLN A 151 33.02 4.48 10.22
CA GLN A 151 33.45 3.13 9.92
C GLN A 151 33.75 2.35 11.20
N ARG A 152 33.13 1.16 11.30
CA ARG A 152 33.36 0.23 12.42
C ARG A 152 34.73 -0.46 12.27
N PRO A 153 35.50 -0.63 13.37
CA PRO A 153 36.81 -1.29 13.32
C PRO A 153 36.74 -2.72 12.77
N PRO A 154 37.82 -3.19 12.09
CA PRO A 154 37.81 -4.39 11.25
C PRO A 154 37.72 -5.76 11.97
N ASP A 155 37.53 -5.81 13.29
CA ASP A 155 37.57 -7.07 14.07
C ASP A 155 36.20 -7.62 14.50
N ALA A 156 35.14 -7.39 13.71
CA ALA A 156 33.84 -8.05 13.90
C ALA A 156 33.76 -9.39 13.11
N PRO A 157 33.27 -10.51 13.69
CA PRO A 157 33.31 -11.82 13.04
C PRO A 157 32.48 -11.91 11.75
N ALA A 158 33.00 -12.63 10.75
CA ALA A 158 32.36 -12.79 9.44
C ALA A 158 31.19 -13.81 9.44
N GLU A 159 30.07 -13.44 8.80
CA GLU A 159 28.90 -14.32 8.59
C GLU A 159 29.10 -15.35 7.46
N PRO A 160 28.45 -16.53 7.54
CA PRO A 160 28.71 -17.68 6.67
C PRO A 160 28.10 -17.52 5.25
N ARG A 161 28.96 -17.70 4.24
CA ARG A 161 28.56 -17.90 2.82
C ARG A 161 27.83 -19.23 2.60
N ARG A 162 26.74 -19.24 1.79
CA ARG A 162 26.19 -20.40 1.07
C ARG A 162 25.08 -19.96 0.07
N PRO A 163 24.74 -20.76 -0.98
CA PRO A 163 25.59 -21.38 -2.00
C PRO A 163 25.09 -21.10 -3.44
N SER A 164 25.99 -21.04 -4.42
CA SER A 164 25.63 -20.97 -5.85
C SER A 164 25.16 -22.33 -6.38
N SER A 165 24.00 -22.39 -7.04
CA SER A 165 23.51 -23.61 -7.71
C SER A 165 23.29 -23.37 -9.21
N ARG A 166 24.25 -23.86 -9.98
CA ARG A 166 24.25 -23.97 -11.45
C ARG A 166 23.23 -25.02 -11.88
N ARG A 167 22.07 -24.62 -12.42
CA ARG A 167 21.16 -25.49 -13.19
C ARG A 167 20.48 -24.75 -14.35
N GLY A 168 21.29 -24.03 -15.12
CA GLY A 168 20.93 -23.55 -16.46
C GLY A 168 21.99 -24.04 -17.43
N LEU A 169 21.80 -25.22 -18.01
CA LEU A 169 22.47 -25.77 -19.19
C LEU A 169 21.93 -27.20 -19.40
N LEU A 170 21.57 -27.53 -20.64
CA LEU A 170 20.61 -28.56 -21.10
C LEU A 170 19.17 -28.02 -21.01
N VAL A 171 18.62 -27.32 -22.00
CA VAL A 171 18.46 -27.75 -23.39
C VAL A 171 18.49 -26.53 -24.32
N ALA A 172 19.50 -26.47 -25.19
CA ALA A 172 19.48 -25.67 -26.41
C ALA A 172 19.80 -26.60 -27.58
N GLY A 173 18.86 -26.71 -28.54
CA GLY A 173 19.15 -27.01 -29.94
C GLY A 173 18.86 -28.43 -30.46
N VAL A 174 17.62 -28.69 -30.90
CA VAL A 174 17.15 -29.45 -32.10
C VAL A 174 15.63 -29.18 -32.16
N ALA A 175 14.95 -28.66 -33.18
CA ALA A 175 15.23 -28.30 -34.55
C ALA A 175 14.22 -27.21 -34.98
N ALA A 176 14.65 -26.32 -35.87
CA ALA A 176 13.73 -25.69 -36.80
C ALA A 176 12.99 -26.77 -37.60
N SER A 177 11.76 -26.48 -38.06
CA SER A 177 10.91 -27.26 -38.97
C SER A 177 9.97 -28.32 -38.37
N VAL A 178 8.85 -27.87 -37.80
CA VAL A 178 7.52 -28.36 -38.24
C VAL A 178 6.72 -27.13 -38.66
N VAL A 179 7.04 -26.69 -39.87
CA VAL A 179 6.31 -25.69 -40.65
C VAL A 179 4.97 -26.31 -41.09
N CYS A 180 3.89 -25.54 -41.01
CA CYS A 180 2.71 -25.66 -41.90
C CYS A 180 1.72 -26.85 -41.80
N ALA A 181 1.48 -27.47 -40.64
CA ALA A 181 0.44 -28.52 -40.52
C ALA A 181 -0.77 -28.21 -39.61
N ALA A 182 -0.85 -27.02 -38.99
CA ALA A 182 -1.99 -26.66 -38.11
C ALA A 182 -2.86 -25.50 -38.61
N VAL A 183 -2.53 -24.88 -39.75
CA VAL A 183 -3.32 -23.77 -40.35
C VAL A 183 -4.05 -24.19 -41.64
N ALA A 184 -3.78 -25.39 -42.19
CA ALA A 184 -4.49 -25.92 -43.38
C ALA A 184 -5.69 -26.83 -43.05
N GLY A 185 -5.87 -27.25 -41.79
CA GLY A 185 -6.97 -28.15 -41.39
C GLY A 185 -8.25 -27.45 -40.93
N PHE A 186 -8.17 -26.19 -40.48
CA PHE A 186 -9.33 -25.44 -39.97
C PHE A 186 -10.05 -24.63 -41.06
N LEU A 187 -9.48 -24.53 -42.27
CA LEU A 187 -10.06 -23.80 -43.41
C LEU A 187 -10.63 -24.69 -44.52
N ALA A 188 -10.71 -26.02 -44.32
CA ALA A 188 -11.12 -26.95 -45.37
C ALA A 188 -12.40 -27.78 -45.08
N THR A 189 -13.08 -27.61 -43.94
CA THR A 189 -14.28 -28.42 -43.61
C THR A 189 -15.48 -27.68 -43.00
N HIS A 190 -15.43 -26.37 -42.77
CA HIS A 190 -16.63 -25.59 -42.42
C HIS A 190 -17.20 -24.85 -43.64
N ARG A 191 -18.02 -25.57 -44.41
CA ARG A 191 -18.91 -24.96 -45.40
C ARG A 191 -20.16 -24.48 -44.66
N SER A 192 -20.21 -23.19 -44.34
CA SER A 192 -21.45 -22.58 -43.83
C SER A 192 -22.57 -22.70 -44.89
N PRO A 193 -23.78 -23.14 -44.53
CA PRO A 193 -24.94 -23.05 -45.43
C PRO A 193 -25.22 -21.59 -45.78
N PRO A 194 -25.73 -21.26 -46.99
CA PRO A 194 -26.16 -19.90 -47.28
C PRO A 194 -27.34 -19.55 -46.38
N ALA A 195 -27.16 -18.53 -45.52
CA ALA A 195 -28.24 -17.98 -44.72
C ALA A 195 -29.27 -17.28 -45.63
N PRO A 196 -30.58 -17.44 -45.37
CA PRO A 196 -31.62 -16.74 -46.13
C PRO A 196 -31.49 -15.23 -45.92
N ALA A 197 -31.78 -14.45 -46.97
CA ALA A 197 -31.75 -12.99 -46.94
C ALA A 197 -32.66 -12.46 -45.82
N ALA A 198 -32.04 -11.89 -44.79
CA ALA A 198 -32.74 -11.17 -43.74
C ALA A 198 -33.23 -9.83 -44.31
N ALA A 199 -34.53 -9.58 -44.19
CA ALA A 199 -35.14 -8.30 -44.47
C ALA A 199 -34.52 -7.22 -43.57
N SER A 200 -34.27 -6.04 -44.15
CA SER A 200 -33.68 -4.88 -43.49
C SER A 200 -34.55 -4.41 -42.33
N ALA A 201 -34.11 -4.62 -41.09
CA ALA A 201 -34.64 -3.90 -39.94
C ALA A 201 -34.08 -2.46 -39.95
N PRO A 202 -34.84 -1.44 -39.54
CA PRO A 202 -34.34 -0.08 -39.45
C PRO A 202 -33.19 -0.03 -38.42
N LEU A 203 -32.11 0.66 -38.78
CA LEU A 203 -30.94 0.86 -37.92
C LEU A 203 -31.39 1.51 -36.59
N PRO A 204 -30.91 1.04 -35.42
CA PRO A 204 -31.10 1.76 -34.17
C PRO A 204 -30.50 3.16 -34.32
N ALA A 205 -31.26 4.18 -33.92
CA ALA A 205 -30.80 5.56 -33.91
C ALA A 205 -29.45 5.65 -33.19
N VAL A 206 -28.47 6.24 -33.86
CA VAL A 206 -27.18 6.59 -33.26
C VAL A 206 -27.47 7.61 -32.16
N VAL A 207 -27.51 7.14 -30.92
CA VAL A 207 -27.54 8.02 -29.74
C VAL A 207 -26.14 8.62 -29.66
N GLU A 208 -26.02 9.92 -29.98
CA GLU A 208 -24.78 10.65 -29.75
C GLU A 208 -24.43 10.56 -28.25
N PRO A 209 -23.21 10.11 -27.88
CA PRO A 209 -22.82 10.06 -26.48
C PRO A 209 -22.76 11.47 -25.93
N LEU A 210 -23.75 11.82 -25.08
CA LEU A 210 -23.78 13.07 -24.35
C LEU A 210 -22.66 13.04 -23.31
N VAL A 211 -21.49 13.60 -23.65
CA VAL A 211 -20.38 13.80 -22.71
C VAL A 211 -20.77 14.95 -21.78
N VAL A 212 -21.42 14.61 -20.65
CA VAL A 212 -21.61 15.59 -19.57
C VAL A 212 -20.23 15.84 -18.96
N PRO A 213 -19.71 17.08 -18.96
CA PRO A 213 -18.44 17.38 -18.32
C PRO A 213 -18.55 17.04 -16.83
N MET A 214 -17.61 16.22 -16.33
CA MET A 214 -17.61 15.83 -14.93
C MET A 214 -17.26 17.04 -14.07
N PRO A 215 -18.11 17.40 -13.08
CA PRO A 215 -17.81 18.49 -12.17
C PRO A 215 -16.56 18.15 -11.35
N ASN A 216 -15.90 19.18 -10.81
CA ASN A 216 -14.82 18.97 -9.85
C ASN A 216 -15.41 18.33 -8.57
N LEU A 217 -14.97 17.11 -8.22
CA LEU A 217 -15.58 16.34 -7.14
C LEU A 217 -15.25 16.87 -5.74
N THR A 218 -14.25 17.73 -5.59
CA THR A 218 -13.95 18.45 -4.33
C THR A 218 -14.72 19.76 -4.23
N THR A 219 -15.97 19.79 -4.73
CA THR A 219 -16.89 20.93 -4.64
C THR A 219 -18.27 20.44 -4.17
N ALA A 220 -19.14 21.35 -3.74
CA ALA A 220 -20.51 21.00 -3.34
C ALA A 220 -21.29 20.28 -4.46
N ASP A 221 -21.21 20.80 -5.68
CA ASP A 221 -21.88 20.23 -6.85
C ASP A 221 -21.28 18.88 -7.24
N GLY A 222 -19.96 18.76 -7.15
CA GLY A 222 -19.25 17.51 -7.40
C GLY A 222 -19.59 16.41 -6.40
N PHE A 223 -19.63 16.73 -5.10
CA PHE A 223 -20.10 15.81 -4.07
C PHE A 223 -21.56 15.38 -4.30
N ALA A 224 -22.45 16.34 -4.58
CA ALA A 224 -23.85 16.04 -4.86
C ALA A 224 -24.00 15.13 -6.09
N HIS A 225 -23.17 15.33 -7.12
CA HIS A 225 -23.12 14.48 -8.29
C HIS A 225 -22.70 13.04 -7.95
N VAL A 226 -21.60 12.85 -7.21
CA VAL A 226 -21.14 11.49 -6.82
C VAL A 226 -22.18 10.79 -5.96
N ARG A 227 -22.79 11.50 -4.99
CA ARG A 227 -23.86 10.94 -4.16
C ARG A 227 -25.06 10.47 -4.99
N GLU A 228 -25.43 11.22 -6.03
CA GLU A 228 -26.47 10.81 -6.98
C GLU A 228 -26.08 9.54 -7.74
N GLN A 229 -24.85 9.49 -8.25
CA GLN A 229 -24.34 8.35 -9.01
C GLN A 229 -24.27 7.08 -8.14
N ILE A 230 -23.85 7.20 -6.87
CA ILE A 230 -23.86 6.10 -5.90
C ILE A 230 -25.31 5.62 -5.70
N ARG A 231 -26.25 6.53 -5.45
CA ARG A 231 -27.67 6.18 -5.29
C ARG A 231 -28.23 5.46 -6.50
N ALA A 232 -27.96 5.97 -7.69
CA ALA A 232 -28.45 5.40 -8.94
C ALA A 232 -27.89 4.00 -9.21
N LYS A 233 -26.61 3.76 -8.92
CA LYS A 233 -25.96 2.46 -9.17
C LYS A 233 -26.29 1.42 -8.11
N PHE A 234 -26.24 1.80 -6.83
CA PHE A 234 -26.28 0.85 -5.72
C PHE A 234 -27.62 0.82 -4.97
N GLY A 235 -28.55 1.73 -5.31
CA GLY A 235 -29.87 1.80 -4.69
C GLY A 235 -29.88 2.45 -3.29
N GLY A 236 -28.74 2.94 -2.83
CA GLY A 236 -28.55 3.60 -1.54
C GLY A 236 -27.34 4.52 -1.54
N VAL A 237 -27.13 5.24 -0.44
CA VAL A 237 -26.02 6.21 -0.29
C VAL A 237 -25.20 5.98 0.97
N VAL A 238 -25.29 4.76 1.51
CA VAL A 238 -24.48 4.31 2.63
C VAL A 238 -23.21 3.68 2.07
N VAL A 239 -22.06 4.16 2.54
CA VAL A 239 -20.72 3.71 2.14
C VAL A 239 -19.92 3.38 3.38
N ASP A 240 -18.85 2.60 3.24
CA ASP A 240 -17.87 2.41 4.30
C ASP A 240 -16.91 3.62 4.30
N GLU A 241 -16.41 3.99 3.11
CA GLU A 241 -15.55 5.16 2.89
C GLU A 241 -15.79 5.79 1.50
N LEU A 242 -15.70 7.11 1.42
CA LEU A 242 -15.72 7.88 0.18
C LEU A 242 -14.55 8.87 0.17
N THR A 243 -13.58 8.65 -0.72
CA THR A 243 -12.48 9.59 -0.96
C THR A 243 -12.69 10.33 -2.29
N LEU A 244 -12.72 11.66 -2.25
CA LEU A 244 -12.96 12.54 -3.40
C LEU A 244 -11.68 13.28 -3.77
N PHE A 245 -11.23 13.11 -5.00
CA PHE A 245 -10.21 13.94 -5.65
C PHE A 245 -10.88 14.83 -6.70
N PRO A 246 -10.24 15.92 -7.16
CA PRO A 246 -10.89 16.84 -8.08
C PRO A 246 -11.42 16.18 -9.37
N GLY A 247 -10.76 15.13 -9.85
CA GLY A 247 -11.10 14.45 -11.10
C GLY A 247 -11.54 12.99 -10.99
N TYR A 248 -11.64 12.41 -9.79
CA TYR A 248 -12.08 11.02 -9.60
C TYR A 248 -12.40 10.77 -8.11
N ALA A 249 -13.06 9.67 -7.80
CA ALA A 249 -13.34 9.28 -6.42
C ALA A 249 -13.13 7.78 -6.21
N TYR A 250 -12.86 7.39 -4.96
CA TYR A 250 -12.91 6.00 -4.51
C TYR A 250 -14.08 5.82 -3.57
N VAL A 251 -14.85 4.76 -3.79
CA VAL A 251 -16.03 4.41 -3.00
C VAL A 251 -15.87 2.99 -2.51
N GLU A 252 -15.77 2.82 -1.20
CA GLU A 252 -15.82 1.52 -0.55
C GLU A 252 -17.21 1.32 0.04
N LEU A 253 -17.85 0.21 -0.27
CA LEU A 253 -19.14 -0.14 0.30
C LEU A 253 -19.34 -1.65 0.35
N ALA A 254 -20.21 -2.09 1.26
CA ALA A 254 -20.71 -3.45 1.27
C ALA A 254 -21.77 -3.67 0.17
N PRO A 255 -21.61 -4.68 -0.70
CA PRO A 255 -22.65 -5.05 -1.65
C PRO A 255 -23.95 -5.47 -0.95
N ALA A 256 -25.09 -5.18 -1.58
CA ALA A 256 -26.40 -5.56 -1.06
C ALA A 256 -26.47 -7.08 -0.76
N GLY A 257 -26.92 -7.43 0.44
CA GLY A 257 -27.04 -8.81 0.91
C GLY A 257 -25.72 -9.47 1.34
N GLN A 258 -24.58 -8.76 1.26
CA GLN A 258 -23.27 -9.28 1.66
C GLN A 258 -22.53 -8.31 2.59
N PRO A 259 -23.04 -8.06 3.82
CA PRO A 259 -22.47 -7.07 4.74
C PRO A 259 -21.07 -7.44 5.26
N ASN A 260 -20.65 -8.70 5.13
CA ASN A 260 -19.30 -9.14 5.46
C ASN A 260 -18.32 -9.03 4.28
N ARG A 261 -18.73 -8.35 3.21
CA ARG A 261 -17.92 -8.11 2.02
C ARG A 261 -17.76 -6.62 1.79
N VAL A 262 -16.64 -6.24 1.18
CA VAL A 262 -16.38 -4.88 0.73
C VAL A 262 -15.89 -4.90 -0.70
N VAL A 263 -16.27 -3.87 -1.44
CA VAL A 263 -15.79 -3.63 -2.80
C VAL A 263 -15.39 -2.17 -2.92
N GLU A 264 -14.19 -1.93 -3.43
CA GLU A 264 -13.72 -0.60 -3.81
C GLU A 264 -14.02 -0.34 -5.29
N TYR A 265 -14.72 0.78 -5.55
CA TYR A 265 -14.99 1.29 -6.88
C TYR A 265 -14.26 2.62 -7.09
N GLU A 266 -13.60 2.75 -8.23
CA GLU A 266 -13.20 4.04 -8.78
C GLU A 266 -14.37 4.65 -9.56
N PHE A 267 -14.66 5.92 -9.28
CA PHE A 267 -15.61 6.72 -10.01
C PHE A 267 -14.90 7.79 -10.83
N GLN A 268 -15.02 7.69 -12.15
CA GLN A 268 -14.55 8.69 -13.11
C GLN A 268 -15.53 8.77 -14.29
N GLY A 269 -16.66 9.46 -14.09
CA GLY A 269 -17.78 9.46 -15.05
C GLY A 269 -18.55 8.12 -15.14
N GLY A 270 -18.17 7.15 -14.32
CA GLY A 270 -18.73 5.81 -14.23
C GLY A 270 -17.96 5.01 -13.18
N PHE A 271 -18.56 3.94 -12.68
CA PHE A 271 -17.96 3.13 -11.62
C PHE A 271 -17.26 1.90 -12.15
N LYS A 272 -15.96 1.81 -11.94
CA LYS A 272 -15.11 0.66 -12.23
C LYS A 272 -14.67 0.02 -10.92
N GLN A 273 -14.88 -1.28 -10.78
CA GLN A 273 -14.33 -2.02 -9.64
C GLN A 273 -12.81 -2.07 -9.76
N ARG A 274 -12.09 -1.67 -8.71
CA ARG A 274 -10.62 -1.66 -8.69
C ARG A 274 -10.04 -3.01 -8.30
N HIS A 275 -10.61 -3.61 -7.26
CA HIS A 275 -10.12 -4.85 -6.66
C HIS A 275 -11.19 -5.92 -6.58
N ALA A 276 -10.78 -7.19 -6.51
CA ALA A 276 -11.70 -8.27 -6.18
C ALA A 276 -12.39 -8.01 -4.83
N MET A 277 -13.63 -8.47 -4.71
CA MET A 277 -14.39 -8.36 -3.47
C MET A 277 -13.67 -9.09 -2.33
N THR A 278 -13.45 -8.42 -1.20
CA THR A 278 -12.77 -8.99 -0.03
C THR A 278 -13.73 -9.16 1.14
N THR A 279 -13.26 -9.81 2.22
CA THR A 279 -14.03 -9.94 3.46
C THR A 279 -13.77 -8.73 4.35
N ARG A 280 -14.81 -8.21 5.00
CA ARG A 280 -14.70 -7.22 6.07
C ARG A 280 -15.44 -7.65 7.34
N PRO A 281 -15.08 -7.12 8.53
CA PRO A 281 -15.87 -7.26 9.74
C PRO A 281 -17.32 -6.77 9.55
N LEU A 282 -18.26 -7.34 10.30
CA LEU A 282 -19.67 -6.95 10.24
C LEU A 282 -19.94 -5.63 10.98
N ASP A 283 -19.08 -5.29 11.94
CA ASP A 283 -19.10 -4.08 12.74
C ASP A 283 -18.28 -2.93 12.12
N THR A 284 -17.78 -3.10 10.89
CA THR A 284 -17.13 -2.00 10.16
C THR A 284 -18.07 -0.79 10.10
N PRO A 285 -17.62 0.39 10.59
CA PRO A 285 -18.41 1.61 10.54
C PRO A 285 -18.85 1.95 9.12
N THR A 286 -20.06 2.45 9.00
CA THR A 286 -20.62 2.91 7.72
C THR A 286 -21.05 4.36 7.85
N PHE A 287 -20.92 5.11 6.76
CA PHE A 287 -21.29 6.50 6.65
C PHE A 287 -22.50 6.67 5.72
N ASP A 288 -23.56 7.32 6.19
CA ASP A 288 -24.70 7.72 5.35
C ASP A 288 -24.44 9.08 4.69
N LEU A 289 -24.18 9.09 3.38
CA LEU A 289 -23.92 10.33 2.63
C LEU A 289 -25.15 11.26 2.54
N ALA A 290 -26.35 10.77 2.89
CA ALA A 290 -27.52 11.63 3.02
C ALA A 290 -27.42 12.60 4.21
N ALA A 291 -26.61 12.27 5.22
CA ALA A 291 -26.40 13.12 6.39
C ALA A 291 -25.59 14.39 6.08
N VAL A 292 -24.88 14.43 4.96
CA VAL A 292 -24.06 15.57 4.54
C VAL A 292 -24.91 16.62 3.83
N ASP A 293 -24.91 17.84 4.34
CA ASP A 293 -25.45 19.01 3.63
C ASP A 293 -24.42 19.52 2.60
N PRO A 294 -24.69 19.43 1.28
CA PRO A 294 -23.77 19.93 0.25
C PRO A 294 -23.48 21.42 0.38
N ALA A 295 -24.44 22.23 0.84
CA ALA A 295 -24.23 23.66 1.00
C ALA A 295 -23.30 23.96 2.18
N ALA A 296 -23.43 23.24 3.30
CA ALA A 296 -22.50 23.31 4.42
C ALA A 296 -21.09 22.85 4.03
N LEU A 297 -20.98 21.70 3.34
CA LEU A 297 -19.72 21.21 2.82
C LEU A 297 -19.06 22.22 1.89
N GLY A 298 -19.81 22.81 0.96
CA GLY A 298 -19.30 23.85 0.05
C GLY A 298 -18.74 25.06 0.78
N ARG A 299 -19.43 25.55 1.82
CA ARG A 299 -18.92 26.65 2.66
C ARG A 299 -17.64 26.27 3.37
N LEU A 300 -17.58 25.07 3.93
CA LEU A 300 -16.40 24.56 4.65
C LEU A 300 -15.20 24.43 3.71
N LEU A 301 -15.40 23.87 2.51
CA LEU A 301 -14.35 23.74 1.48
C LEU A 301 -13.78 25.10 1.05
N ALA A 302 -14.64 26.11 0.89
CA ALA A 302 -14.20 27.46 0.56
C ALA A 302 -13.41 28.13 1.69
N GLN A 303 -13.69 27.79 2.95
CA GLN A 303 -13.00 28.34 4.13
C GLN A 303 -11.72 27.57 4.49
N ALA A 304 -11.62 26.30 4.10
CA ALA A 304 -10.55 25.39 4.53
C ALA A 304 -9.13 25.93 4.30
N PRO A 305 -8.77 26.50 3.14
CA PRO A 305 -7.41 27.02 2.94
C PRO A 305 -7.03 28.14 3.92
N GLY A 306 -7.96 29.05 4.21
CA GLY A 306 -7.76 30.13 5.16
C GLY A 306 -7.66 29.63 6.61
N LEU A 307 -8.53 28.69 6.99
CA LEU A 307 -8.49 28.06 8.32
C LEU A 307 -7.18 27.28 8.56
N LEU A 308 -6.67 26.64 7.51
CA LEU A 308 -5.47 25.81 7.57
C LEU A 308 -4.18 26.58 7.34
N ARG A 309 -4.24 27.89 7.09
CA ARG A 309 -3.06 28.77 6.92
C ARG A 309 -2.12 28.30 5.81
N VAL A 310 -2.66 27.67 4.77
CA VAL A 310 -1.92 27.24 3.58
C VAL A 310 -2.08 28.33 2.54
N ASP A 311 -1.05 29.17 2.36
CA ASP A 311 -1.10 30.28 1.42
C ASP A 311 -1.16 29.72 -0.02
N GLY A 312 -2.11 30.21 -0.82
CA GLY A 312 -2.39 29.63 -2.14
C GLY A 312 -2.90 28.18 -2.10
N GLY A 313 -3.35 27.70 -0.93
CA GLY A 313 -3.82 26.33 -0.75
C GLY A 313 -5.08 26.01 -1.54
N VAL A 314 -5.10 24.82 -2.13
CA VAL A 314 -6.28 24.22 -2.77
C VAL A 314 -6.63 22.91 -2.08
N VAL A 315 -7.91 22.56 -2.09
CA VAL A 315 -8.36 21.26 -1.58
C VAL A 315 -7.77 20.16 -2.47
N SER A 316 -6.94 19.29 -1.90
CA SER A 316 -6.30 18.20 -2.62
C SER A 316 -7.22 16.98 -2.71
N HIS A 317 -7.87 16.64 -1.60
CA HIS A 317 -8.88 15.60 -1.52
C HIS A 317 -9.73 15.74 -0.25
N ILE A 318 -10.85 15.03 -0.23
CA ILE A 318 -11.77 14.92 0.90
C ILE A 318 -11.94 13.44 1.21
N ASN A 319 -11.84 13.06 2.48
CA ASN A 319 -12.19 11.71 2.95
C ASN A 319 -13.48 11.80 3.78
N ILE A 320 -14.44 10.92 3.50
CA ILE A 320 -15.72 10.82 4.21
C ILE A 320 -15.87 9.37 4.67
N GLY A 321 -15.88 9.15 5.98
CA GLY A 321 -15.91 7.81 6.56
C GLY A 321 -15.96 7.88 8.07
N ALA A 322 -15.43 6.87 8.74
CA ALA A 322 -15.26 6.89 10.18
C ALA A 322 -13.83 7.30 10.57
N ASP A 323 -13.70 8.12 11.62
CA ASP A 323 -12.39 8.39 12.22
C ASP A 323 -11.79 7.09 12.76
N THR A 324 -10.55 6.81 12.36
CA THR A 324 -9.86 5.55 12.67
C THR A 324 -9.61 5.26 14.16
N ILE A 325 -9.84 6.24 15.03
CA ILE A 325 -9.60 6.13 16.48
C ILE A 325 -10.93 6.03 17.25
N SER A 326 -11.92 6.83 16.86
CA SER A 326 -13.19 6.99 17.57
C SER A 326 -14.37 6.30 16.90
N ASP A 327 -14.20 5.79 15.68
CA ASP A 327 -15.24 5.26 14.81
C ASP A 327 -16.40 6.24 14.53
N ALA A 328 -16.23 7.52 14.87
CA ALA A 328 -17.23 8.55 14.67
C ALA A 328 -17.27 8.97 13.19
N PRO A 329 -18.46 9.27 12.63
CA PRO A 329 -18.56 9.75 11.26
C PRO A 329 -17.85 11.11 11.12
N GLU A 330 -16.88 11.18 10.21
CA GLU A 330 -16.00 12.34 10.03
C GLU A 330 -15.87 12.66 8.52
N ILE A 331 -15.79 13.96 8.23
CA ILE A 331 -15.38 14.51 6.94
C ILE A 331 -14.01 15.17 7.13
N SER A 332 -12.98 14.57 6.56
CA SER A 332 -11.61 15.07 6.59
C SER A 332 -11.26 15.78 5.28
N ILE A 333 -10.91 17.07 5.35
CA ILE A 333 -10.60 17.92 4.19
C ILE A 333 -9.11 18.27 4.23
N TYR A 334 -8.41 17.90 3.16
CA TYR A 334 -6.98 18.13 3.01
C TYR A 334 -6.72 19.30 2.06
N VAL A 335 -5.87 20.22 2.49
CA VAL A 335 -5.44 21.37 1.68
C VAL A 335 -3.93 21.32 1.52
N GLY A 336 -3.47 21.59 0.31
CA GLY A 336 -2.05 21.70 0.00
C GLY A 336 -1.76 22.76 -1.06
N ASN A 337 -0.49 23.11 -1.21
CA ASN A 337 -0.01 23.99 -2.28
C ASN A 337 1.22 23.40 -2.99
N GLU A 338 1.73 24.12 -3.99
CA GLU A 338 2.91 23.73 -4.78
C GLU A 338 4.21 23.69 -3.96
N PHE A 339 4.25 24.39 -2.82
CA PHE A 339 5.40 24.47 -1.92
C PHE A 339 5.44 23.32 -0.89
N LYS A 340 4.55 22.32 -1.02
CA LYS A 340 4.38 21.20 -0.07
C LYS A 340 3.95 21.64 1.33
N GLU A 341 3.41 22.85 1.46
CA GLU A 341 2.73 23.27 2.67
C GLU A 341 1.35 22.62 2.66
N SER A 342 0.97 22.01 3.78
CA SER A 342 -0.30 21.30 3.88
C SER A 342 -0.89 21.39 5.27
N GLY A 343 -2.20 21.20 5.32
CA GLY A 343 -2.96 21.05 6.54
C GLY A 343 -4.20 20.24 6.25
N TYR A 344 -4.87 19.81 7.31
CA TYR A 344 -6.19 19.19 7.17
C TYR A 344 -7.10 19.60 8.32
N LEU A 345 -8.39 19.61 8.05
CA LEU A 345 -9.42 19.78 9.06
C LEU A 345 -10.37 18.59 9.03
N ALA A 346 -10.88 18.25 10.20
CA ALA A 346 -11.92 17.27 10.39
C ALA A 346 -13.22 17.99 10.78
N ALA A 347 -14.32 17.56 10.20
CA ALA A 347 -15.64 18.09 10.45
C ALA A 347 -16.67 16.98 10.65
N THR A 348 -17.76 17.31 11.33
CA THR A 348 -18.93 16.45 11.44
C THR A 348 -19.68 16.40 10.09
N PRO A 349 -20.60 15.44 9.89
CA PRO A 349 -21.46 15.42 8.70
C PRO A 349 -22.29 16.69 8.50
N ALA A 350 -22.59 17.42 9.60
CA ALA A 350 -23.28 18.71 9.55
C ALA A 350 -22.40 19.87 9.05
N GLY A 351 -21.08 19.65 8.91
CA GLY A 351 -20.11 20.66 8.48
C GLY A 351 -19.47 21.44 9.63
N ASP A 352 -19.69 21.04 10.89
CA ASP A 352 -19.05 21.67 12.04
C ASP A 352 -17.61 21.19 12.18
N THR A 353 -16.65 22.10 12.27
CA THR A 353 -15.24 21.72 12.47
C THR A 353 -15.03 21.13 13.85
N VAL A 354 -14.56 19.88 13.90
CA VAL A 354 -14.18 19.16 15.12
C VAL A 354 -12.73 19.47 15.48
N ARG A 355 -11.85 19.49 14.47
CA ARG A 355 -10.41 19.59 14.65
C ARG A 355 -9.77 20.22 13.42
N ALA A 356 -8.71 21.00 13.62
CA ALA A 356 -7.95 21.59 12.53
C ALA A 356 -6.45 21.46 12.82
N TYR A 357 -5.71 21.05 11.81
CA TYR A 357 -4.26 20.93 11.81
C TYR A 357 -3.71 21.89 10.75
N PRO A 358 -3.62 23.19 11.09
CA PRO A 358 -3.11 24.19 10.18
C PRO A 358 -1.61 24.00 9.95
N PHE A 359 -1.14 24.45 8.78
CA PHE A 359 0.28 24.58 8.49
C PHE A 359 0.95 25.51 9.49
N LYS A 360 2.09 25.08 10.03
CA LYS A 360 2.90 25.88 10.94
C LYS A 360 3.96 26.62 10.12
N ARG A 361 3.87 27.94 10.13
CA ARG A 361 4.83 28.85 9.51
C ARG A 361 6.15 28.90 10.26
#